data_AF-F8F8A4-F1
#
_entry.id   AF-F8F8A4-F1
#
_cell.length_a   1.000
_cell.length_b   1.000
_cell.length_c   1.000
_cell.angle_alpha   90.00
_cell.angle_beta   90.00
_cell.angle_gamma   90.00
#
_symmetry.space_group_name_H-M   'P 1'
#
loop_
_entity.id
_entity.type
_entity.pdbx_description
1 polymer ?
#
loop_
_entity_poly.entity_id
_entity_poly.type
_entity_poly.pdbx_seq_one_letter_code
_entity_poly.pdbx_strand_id
1 'polypeptide(L)'
;MQKTCQKIVRVQDGLITEIYDGLVYRVFSDNDSALKELLMEDVGLDFDTILHTYEKLIYDLACSGHEVRGFLMKRLPEGWLDWAHAIYSEHGQEDKQLVHTTQPIL
;
A
#
# COMPACT_ATOMS: atom_id res chain seq x y z
N MET A 1 14.93 -7.50 15.06
CA MET A 1 16.02 -7.07 14.18
C MET A 1 15.42 -6.22 13.08
N GLN A 2 15.68 -4.92 13.07
CA GLN A 2 15.28 -4.05 11.95
C GLN A 2 16.05 -4.51 10.71
N LYS A 3 15.34 -5.05 9.73
CA LYS A 3 15.92 -5.36 8.42
C LYS A 3 16.09 -4.03 7.69
N THR A 4 17.30 -3.48 7.68
CA THR A 4 17.63 -2.31 6.86
C THR A 4 17.62 -2.75 5.40
N CYS A 5 16.66 -2.25 4.62
CA CYS A 5 16.63 -2.39 3.18
C CYS A 5 17.77 -1.54 2.58
N GLN A 6 18.72 -2.16 1.90
CA GLN A 6 19.82 -1.47 1.23
C GLN A 6 19.52 -1.39 -0.26
N LYS A 7 19.26 -0.18 -0.77
CA LYS A 7 19.08 0.07 -2.21
C LYS A 7 20.45 0.14 -2.89
N ILE A 8 20.64 -0.58 -4.00
CA ILE A 8 21.83 -0.52 -4.87
C ILE A 8 21.50 0.37 -6.06
N VAL A 9 22.41 1.29 -6.39
CA VAL A 9 22.20 2.31 -7.44
C VAL A 9 23.30 2.22 -8.49
N ARG A 10 22.91 2.21 -9.76
CA ARG A 10 23.85 2.38 -10.88
C ARG A 10 23.78 3.82 -11.39
N VAL A 11 24.96 4.42 -11.52
CA VAL A 11 25.14 5.77 -12.07
C VAL A 11 26.02 5.68 -13.32
N GLN A 12 25.58 6.29 -14.41
CA GLN A 12 26.31 6.41 -15.67
C GLN A 12 26.21 7.85 -16.17
N ASP A 13 27.34 8.47 -16.51
CA ASP A 13 27.38 9.85 -17.02
C ASP A 13 26.68 10.89 -16.12
N GLY A 14 26.69 10.67 -14.80
CA GLY A 14 26.01 11.53 -13.82
C GLY A 14 24.48 11.31 -13.74
N LEU A 15 23.94 10.35 -14.49
CA LEU A 15 22.54 9.92 -14.44
C LEU A 15 22.42 8.64 -13.60
N ILE A 16 21.48 8.61 -12.66
CA ILE A 16 21.05 7.38 -12.02
C ILE A 16 20.23 6.61 -13.03
N THR A 17 20.76 5.51 -13.54
CA THR A 17 20.12 4.72 -14.59
C THR A 17 19.35 3.54 -14.03
N GLU A 18 19.76 3.02 -12.87
CA GLU A 18 19.17 1.79 -12.33
C GLU A 18 19.14 1.82 -10.80
N ILE A 19 18.05 1.34 -10.20
CA ILE A 19 17.90 1.16 -8.75
C ILE A 19 17.37 -0.24 -8.49
N TYR A 20 18.00 -0.94 -7.53
CA TYR A 20 17.57 -2.24 -7.03
C TYR A 20 17.35 -2.16 -5.52
N ASP A 21 16.14 -2.48 -5.06
CA ASP A 21 15.74 -2.42 -3.66
C ASP A 21 15.78 -3.77 -2.94
N GLY A 22 16.36 -4.81 -3.56
CA GLY A 22 16.34 -6.18 -3.03
C GLY A 22 15.16 -7.03 -3.52
N LEU A 23 14.16 -6.41 -4.15
CA LEU A 23 12.98 -7.10 -4.72
C LEU A 23 12.81 -6.79 -6.20
N VAL A 24 12.96 -5.52 -6.59
CA VAL A 24 12.61 -5.03 -7.92
C VAL A 24 13.77 -4.24 -8.51
N TYR A 25 14.00 -4.46 -9.80
CA TYR A 25 14.92 -3.66 -10.61
C TYR A 25 14.13 -2.59 -11.37
N ARG A 26 14.58 -1.33 -11.29
CA ARG A 26 13.94 -0.20 -11.97
C ARG A 26 14.98 0.55 -12.79
N VAL A 27 14.59 0.99 -13.98
CA VAL A 27 15.44 1.71 -14.92
C VAL A 27 14.90 3.14 -15.08
N PHE A 28 15.81 4.10 -15.11
CA PHE A 28 15.50 5.53 -15.15
C PHE A 28 16.24 6.20 -16.31
N SER A 29 15.56 7.20 -16.89
CA SER A 29 16.11 8.06 -17.95
C SER A 29 16.32 9.51 -17.48
N ASP A 30 15.89 9.85 -16.27
CA ASP A 30 16.02 11.17 -15.67
C ASP A 30 16.33 11.07 -14.17
N ASN A 31 17.15 12.00 -13.68
CA ASN A 31 17.58 12.02 -12.28
C ASN A 31 16.45 12.41 -11.32
N ASP A 32 15.49 13.22 -11.75
CA ASP A 32 14.42 13.68 -10.87
C ASP A 32 13.54 12.53 -10.40
N SER A 33 13.18 11.63 -11.31
CA SER A 33 12.40 10.42 -11.00
C SER A 33 13.22 9.40 -10.20
N ALA A 34 14.49 9.22 -10.55
CA ALA A 34 15.38 8.33 -9.81
C ALA A 34 15.65 8.82 -8.37
N LEU A 35 15.84 10.12 -8.19
CA LEU A 35 16.02 10.72 -6.86
C LEU A 35 14.74 10.63 -6.03
N LYS A 36 13.56 10.81 -6.64
CA LYS A 36 12.30 10.56 -5.93
C LYS A 36 12.21 9.12 -5.44
N GLU A 37 12.62 8.14 -6.24
CA GLU A 37 12.64 6.73 -5.82
C GLU A 37 13.64 6.44 -4.69
N LEU A 38 14.81 7.09 -4.71
CA LEU A 38 15.83 6.93 -3.67
C LEU A 38 15.45 7.61 -2.36
N LEU A 39 14.87 8.80 -2.45
CA LEU A 39 14.48 9.65 -1.33
C LEU A 39 13.10 9.30 -0.80
N MET A 40 12.30 8.56 -1.57
CA MET A 40 11.37 7.64 -0.97
C MET A 40 12.21 6.70 -0.11
N GLU A 41 12.30 7.05 1.17
CA GLU A 41 12.41 6.04 2.19
C GLU A 41 11.43 4.93 1.78
N ASP A 42 11.81 3.68 1.99
CA ASP A 42 10.77 2.72 2.30
C ASP A 42 10.15 3.28 3.58
N VAL A 43 9.26 4.29 3.45
CA VAL A 43 8.38 4.81 4.49
C VAL A 43 7.95 3.52 5.11
N GLY A 44 8.34 3.31 6.36
CA GLY A 44 8.28 2.05 7.09
C GLY A 44 6.83 1.58 7.22
N LEU A 45 6.25 1.29 6.08
CA LEU A 45 4.95 0.79 5.84
C LEU A 45 5.18 -0.68 5.99
N ASP A 46 5.01 -1.08 7.24
CA ASP A 46 4.81 -2.44 7.61
C ASP A 46 4.03 -3.15 6.49
N PHE A 47 4.70 -4.10 5.83
CA PHE A 47 4.16 -4.80 4.67
C PHE A 47 2.78 -5.39 5.00
N ASP A 48 2.61 -5.85 6.24
CA ASP A 48 1.36 -6.38 6.76
C ASP A 48 0.28 -5.28 6.82
N THR A 49 0.63 -4.07 7.24
CA THR A 49 -0.26 -2.91 7.23
C THR A 49 -0.67 -2.51 5.81
N ILE A 50 0.26 -2.52 4.83
CA ILE A 50 -0.07 -2.24 3.43
C ILE A 50 -1.00 -3.31 2.87
N LEU A 51 -0.64 -4.57 3.09
CA LEU A 51 -1.41 -5.71 2.61
C LEU A 51 -2.84 -5.66 3.17
N HIS A 52 -2.97 -5.43 4.48
CA HIS A 52 -4.25 -5.22 5.15
C HIS A 52 -5.05 -4.05 4.56
N THR A 53 -4.39 -2.94 4.25
CA THR A 53 -5.04 -1.76 3.62
C THR A 53 -5.63 -2.11 2.25
N TYR A 54 -4.85 -2.81 1.41
CA TYR A 54 -5.34 -3.22 0.09
C TYR A 54 -6.43 -4.29 0.17
N GLU A 55 -6.29 -5.28 1.07
CA GLU A 55 -7.30 -6.30 1.29
C GLU A 55 -8.63 -5.70 1.73
N LYS A 56 -8.61 -4.76 2.69
CA LYS A 56 -9.79 -4.02 3.14
C LYS A 56 -10.42 -3.21 2.01
N LEU A 57 -9.61 -2.49 1.22
CA LEU A 57 -10.10 -1.72 0.08
C LEU A 57 -10.79 -2.62 -0.97
N ILE A 58 -10.20 -3.77 -1.28
CA ILE A 58 -10.77 -4.74 -2.22
C ILE A 58 -12.09 -5.29 -1.68
N TYR A 59 -12.16 -5.57 -0.38
CA TYR A 59 -13.39 -5.98 0.29
C TYR A 59 -14.48 -4.90 0.22
N ASP A 60 -14.16 -3.65 0.57
CA ASP A 60 -15.09 -2.53 0.54
C ASP A 60 -15.64 -2.30 -0.88
N LEU A 61 -14.78 -2.42 -1.90
CA LEU A 61 -15.18 -2.36 -3.32
C LEU A 61 -16.07 -3.53 -3.73
N ALA A 62 -15.82 -4.73 -3.21
CA ALA A 62 -16.69 -5.88 -3.44
C ALA A 62 -18.06 -5.71 -2.76
N CYS A 63 -18.13 -4.96 -1.67
CA CYS A 63 -19.37 -4.62 -0.97
C CYS A 63 -20.11 -3.42 -1.57
N SER A 64 -19.43 -2.51 -2.26
CA SER A 64 -20.02 -1.26 -2.76
C SER A 64 -20.92 -1.42 -3.98
N GLY A 65 -20.84 -2.53 -4.72
CA GLY A 65 -21.66 -2.73 -5.91
C GLY A 65 -21.57 -4.11 -6.56
N HIS A 66 -22.69 -4.54 -7.17
CA HIS A 66 -22.85 -5.89 -7.72
C HIS A 66 -21.97 -6.15 -8.96
N GLU A 67 -21.72 -5.13 -9.79
CA GLU A 67 -20.86 -5.23 -10.98
C GLU A 67 -19.38 -5.40 -10.61
N VAL A 68 -18.91 -4.58 -9.65
CA VAL A 68 -17.53 -4.63 -9.14
C VAL A 68 -17.28 -5.96 -8.45
N ARG A 69 -18.23 -6.42 -7.63
CA ARG A 69 -18.17 -7.74 -7.00
C ARG A 69 -18.01 -8.87 -8.01
N GLY A 70 -18.80 -8.86 -9.08
CA GLY A 70 -18.73 -9.87 -10.14
C GLY A 70 -17.40 -9.88 -10.89
N PHE A 71 -16.78 -8.72 -11.07
CA PHE A 71 -15.43 -8.60 -11.64
C PHE A 71 -14.35 -9.12 -10.70
N LEU A 72 -14.42 -8.76 -9.41
CA LEU A 72 -13.45 -9.16 -8.39
C LEU A 72 -13.48 -10.68 -8.14
N MET A 73 -14.67 -11.29 -8.04
CA MET A 73 -14.82 -12.73 -7.81
C MET A 73 -14.25 -13.60 -8.95
N LYS A 74 -14.08 -13.07 -10.17
CA LYS A 74 -13.44 -13.79 -11.27
C LYS A 74 -11.90 -13.79 -11.21
N ARG A 75 -11.33 -12.89 -10.41
CA ARG A 75 -9.88 -12.67 -10.30
C ARG A 75 -9.31 -13.15 -8.97
N LEU A 76 -10.15 -13.15 -7.94
CA LEU A 76 -9.77 -13.57 -6.61
C LEU A 76 -9.92 -15.10 -6.45
N PRO A 77 -9.13 -15.72 -5.57
CA PRO A 77 -9.29 -17.12 -5.24
C PRO A 77 -10.70 -17.46 -4.74
N GLU A 78 -11.14 -18.70 -4.96
CA GLU A 78 -12.38 -19.22 -4.38
C GLU A 78 -12.34 -19.10 -2.86
N GLY A 79 -13.46 -18.68 -2.25
CA GLY A 79 -13.58 -18.46 -0.82
C GLY A 79 -12.90 -17.19 -0.28
N TRP A 80 -12.21 -16.40 -1.11
CA TRP A 80 -11.53 -15.18 -0.66
C TRP A 80 -12.52 -14.17 -0.06
N LEU A 81 -13.67 -13.95 -0.68
CA LEU A 81 -14.64 -12.97 -0.17
C LEU A 81 -15.29 -13.42 1.13
N ASP A 82 -15.50 -14.73 1.32
CA ASP A 82 -16.05 -15.28 2.55
C ASP A 82 -15.05 -15.12 3.71
N TRP A 83 -13.76 -15.39 3.44
CA TRP A 83 -12.67 -15.10 4.36
C TRP A 83 -12.56 -13.61 4.69
N ALA A 84 -12.58 -12.74 3.67
CA ALA A 84 -12.48 -11.30 3.85
C ALA A 84 -13.68 -10.76 4.63
N HIS A 85 -14.89 -11.26 4.38
CA HIS A 85 -16.08 -10.91 5.13
C HIS A 85 -15.94 -11.28 6.62
N ALA A 86 -15.37 -12.44 6.95
CA ALA A 86 -15.14 -12.84 8.34
C ALA A 86 -14.14 -11.94 9.09
N ILE A 87 -13.23 -11.27 8.38
CA ILE A 87 -12.19 -10.41 8.98
C ILE A 87 -12.60 -8.94 9.00
N TYR A 88 -13.16 -8.45 7.89
CA TYR A 88 -13.34 -7.02 7.65
C TYR A 88 -14.78 -6.53 7.88
N SER A 89 -15.78 -7.43 7.99
CA SER A 89 -17.19 -7.02 8.20
C SER A 89 -17.44 -6.34 9.55
N GLU A 90 -16.65 -6.65 10.58
CA GLU A 90 -16.84 -6.13 11.95
C GLU A 90 -15.98 -4.88 12.27
N HIS A 91 -14.98 -4.55 11.45
CA HIS A 91 -14.05 -3.43 11.68
C HIS A 91 -14.58 -2.06 11.21
N GLY A 92 -15.91 -1.89 11.18
CA GLY A 92 -16.60 -0.69 10.69
C GLY A 92 -17.17 0.24 11.78
N GLN A 93 -17.00 -0.06 13.07
CA GLN A 93 -17.61 0.72 14.17
C GLN A 93 -16.68 1.64 14.96
N GLU A 94 -15.35 1.52 14.89
CA GLU A 94 -14.46 2.34 15.75
C GLU A 94 -13.86 3.59 15.09
N ASP A 95 -13.90 3.72 13.76
CA ASP A 95 -13.35 4.91 13.05
C ASP A 95 -14.31 6.13 12.99
N LYS A 96 -15.38 6.16 13.80
CA LYS A 96 -16.31 7.30 13.87
C LYS A 96 -16.18 8.20 15.10
N GLN A 97 -15.19 7.99 15.98
CA GLN A 97 -15.14 8.72 17.26
C GLN A 97 -13.93 9.63 17.54
N LEU A 98 -12.99 9.81 16.60
CA LEU A 98 -11.76 10.60 16.89
C LEU A 98 -11.64 11.97 16.22
N VAL A 99 -12.71 12.54 15.65
CA VAL A 99 -12.69 13.91 15.11
C VAL A 99 -13.88 14.73 15.62
N HIS A 100 -13.92 15.01 16.92
CA HIS A 100 -14.63 16.18 17.47
C HIS A 100 -14.23 16.44 18.93
N THR A 101 -12.99 16.88 19.15
CA THR A 101 -12.67 17.61 20.39
C THR A 101 -11.65 18.71 20.13
N THR A 102 -12.03 19.72 19.33
CA THR A 102 -11.45 21.05 19.48
C THR A 102 -12.29 21.80 20.50
N GLN A 103 -11.86 21.75 21.77
CA GLN A 103 -12.32 22.72 22.76
C GLN A 103 -11.60 24.06 22.49
N PRO A 104 -12.32 25.20 22.45
CA PRO A 104 -11.67 26.49 22.43
C PRO A 104 -11.10 26.77 23.82
N ILE A 105 -9.81 27.13 23.85
CA ILE A 105 -9.16 27.71 25.02
C ILE A 105 -9.74 29.12 25.20
N LEU A 106 -10.41 29.36 26.33
CA LEU A 106 -10.61 30.67 26.94
C LEU A 106 -10.36 30.53 28.44
#